data_AF-A0AAW6F1B7-F1
#
_entry.id   AF-A0AAW6F1B7-F1
#
_cell.length_a   1.000
_cell.length_b   1.000
_cell.length_c   1.000
_cell.angle_alpha   90.00
_cell.angle_beta   90.00
_cell.angle_gamma   90.00
#
_symmetry.space_group_name_H-M   'P 1'
#
loop_
_entity.id
_entity.type
_entity.pdbx_description
1 polymer ?
#
loop_
_entity_poly.entity_id
_entity_poly.type
_entity_poly.pdbx_seq_one_letter_code
_entity_poly.pdbx_strand_id
1 'polypeptide(L)'
;MATKVLNFENNRIAFDINADENVMVNATEMAKIFEKDVFGFLRLDSTKAYIQAYCQTADLRSENEFSPEGKLVKVVNGGRNNGTWMERSVALKFAAWLSPKFEVWVYKTIDEILFGEYIQVKAKLKEAANRKLRIEKLKNELSTDPNADKRIQELFQLEETEKKETKSRFSQLGKRIKEYKQMIIKFEEEKK
;
A
#
# COMPACT_ATOMS: atom_id res chain seq x y z
N MET A 1 -1.93 17.93 -9.90
CA MET A 1 -0.83 17.11 -9.39
C MET A 1 -1.05 16.89 -7.92
N ALA A 2 -1.20 15.63 -7.49
CA ALA A 2 -1.28 15.28 -6.09
C ALA A 2 0.06 14.67 -5.67
N THR A 3 0.75 15.29 -4.72
CA THR A 3 2.01 14.74 -4.20
C THR A 3 1.71 13.82 -3.02
N LYS A 4 2.08 12.55 -3.13
CA LYS A 4 2.03 11.60 -2.01
C LYS A 4 3.43 11.48 -1.41
N VAL A 5 3.55 11.58 -0.09
CA VAL A 5 4.84 11.47 0.61
C VAL A 5 4.82 10.22 1.49
N LEU A 6 5.83 9.37 1.35
CA LEU A 6 6.08 8.25 2.25
C LEU A 6 7.38 8.51 3.03
N ASN A 7 7.44 8.06 4.28
CA ASN A 7 8.60 8.24 5.14
C ASN A 7 9.38 6.92 5.28
N PHE A 8 10.66 6.94 4.96
CA PHE A 8 11.60 5.84 5.22
C PHE A 8 12.77 6.37 6.04
N GLU A 9 12.92 5.88 7.29
CA GLU A 9 14.06 6.24 8.16
C GLU A 9 14.34 7.74 8.26
N ASN A 10 13.28 8.54 8.46
CA ASN A 10 13.26 10.02 8.49
C ASN A 10 13.45 10.73 7.13
N ASN A 11 13.59 10.00 6.03
CA ASN A 11 13.65 10.56 4.69
C ASN A 11 12.25 10.59 4.06
N ARG A 12 11.88 11.75 3.50
CA ARG A 12 10.63 11.94 2.75
C ARG A 12 10.83 11.54 1.30
N ILE A 13 10.06 10.57 0.85
CA ILE A 13 10.03 10.12 -0.54
C ILE A 13 8.75 10.68 -1.17
N ALA A 14 8.90 11.63 -2.08
CA ALA A 14 7.79 12.27 -2.77
C ALA A 14 7.48 11.56 -4.10
N PHE A 15 6.21 11.27 -4.33
CA PHE A 15 5.67 10.73 -5.58
C PHE A 15 4.83 11.80 -6.24
N ASP A 16 5.13 12.11 -7.51
CA ASP A 16 4.31 13.03 -8.30
C ASP A 16 3.27 12.25 -9.09
N ILE A 17 2.00 12.47 -8.77
CA ILE A 17 0.87 11.81 -9.41
C ILE A 17 0.23 12.84 -10.35
N ASN A 18 0.41 12.60 -11.65
CA ASN A 18 -0.21 13.41 -12.71
C ASN A 18 -1.66 13.00 -12.94
N ALA A 19 -2.41 13.89 -13.60
CA ALA A 19 -3.85 13.72 -13.87
C ALA A 19 -4.15 12.52 -14.77
N ASP A 20 -3.19 12.12 -15.61
CA ASP A 20 -3.33 11.03 -16.59
C ASP A 20 -2.97 9.64 -16.02
N GLU A 21 -2.99 9.47 -14.69
CA GLU A 21 -2.57 8.26 -13.95
C GLU A 21 -1.10 7.81 -14.14
N ASN A 22 -0.34 8.50 -14.98
CA ASN A 22 1.10 8.31 -15.15
C ASN A 22 1.86 8.91 -13.96
N VAL A 23 2.42 8.02 -13.13
CA VAL A 23 3.22 8.38 -11.96
C VAL A 23 4.68 8.42 -12.37
N MET A 24 5.29 9.60 -12.27
CA MET A 24 6.72 9.80 -12.46
C MET A 24 7.36 10.11 -11.12
N VAL A 25 8.51 9.49 -10.85
CA VAL A 25 9.26 9.65 -9.61
C VAL A 25 10.59 10.31 -9.93
N ASN A 26 10.94 11.38 -9.20
CA ASN A 26 12.26 12.00 -9.34
C ASN A 26 13.32 11.09 -8.72
N ALA A 27 13.96 10.28 -9.56
CA ALA A 27 14.99 9.35 -9.19
C ALA A 27 16.24 10.06 -8.67
N THR A 28 16.55 11.28 -9.15
CA THR A 28 17.69 12.06 -8.67
C THR A 28 17.53 12.45 -7.20
N GLU A 29 16.37 12.97 -6.80
CA GLU A 29 16.09 13.27 -5.39
C GLU A 29 16.11 12.02 -4.51
N MET A 30 15.57 10.92 -5.05
CA MET A 30 15.58 9.63 -4.36
C MET A 30 17.01 9.11 -4.15
N ALA A 31 17.86 9.19 -5.17
CA ALA A 31 19.23 8.67 -5.15
C ALA A 31 20.12 9.39 -4.13
N LYS A 32 19.91 10.70 -3.94
CA LYS A 32 20.64 11.53 -2.97
C LYS A 32 20.56 10.97 -1.55
N ILE A 33 19.41 10.43 -1.16
CA ILE A 33 19.18 9.86 0.17
C ILE A 33 20.10 8.66 0.44
N PHE A 34 20.45 7.91 -0.61
CA PHE A 34 21.25 6.70 -0.52
C PHE A 34 22.69 6.89 -1.04
N GLU A 35 23.10 8.14 -1.30
CA GLU A 35 24.42 8.49 -1.84
C GLU A 35 24.78 7.70 -3.12
N LYS A 36 23.77 7.44 -3.96
CA LYS A 36 23.90 6.70 -5.22
C LYS A 36 23.68 7.59 -6.43
N ASP A 37 24.22 7.14 -7.56
CA ASP A 37 24.05 7.80 -8.85
C ASP A 37 23.05 7.06 -9.74
N VAL A 38 22.18 7.84 -10.40
CA VAL A 38 21.13 7.31 -11.28
C VAL A 38 21.73 6.72 -12.57
N PHE A 39 22.78 7.32 -13.13
CA PHE A 39 23.39 6.82 -14.36
C PHE A 39 24.07 5.45 -14.14
N GLY A 40 24.67 5.24 -12.95
CA GLY A 40 25.18 3.94 -12.53
C GLY A 40 24.14 2.84 -12.64
N PHE A 41 22.91 3.08 -12.17
CA PHE A 41 21.79 2.15 -12.28
C PHE A 41 21.38 1.89 -13.74
N LEU A 42 21.24 2.94 -14.55
CA LEU A 42 20.78 2.84 -15.93
C LEU A 42 21.76 2.10 -16.84
N ARG A 43 23.05 2.10 -16.49
CA ARG A 43 24.11 1.40 -17.25
C ARG A 43 24.14 -0.11 -17.03
N LEU A 44 23.55 -0.61 -15.95
CA LEU A 44 23.55 -2.05 -15.63
C LEU A 44 22.80 -2.84 -16.70
N ASP A 45 23.38 -3.96 -17.13
CA ASP A 45 22.75 -4.83 -18.12
C ASP A 45 21.44 -5.43 -17.59
N SER A 46 21.36 -5.68 -16.28
CA SER A 46 20.11 -6.09 -15.61
C SER A 46 19.01 -5.02 -15.66
N THR A 47 19.38 -3.74 -15.67
CA THR A 47 18.43 -2.63 -15.82
C THR A 47 17.95 -2.50 -17.26
N LYS A 48 18.88 -2.57 -18.22
CA LYS A 48 18.54 -2.56 -19.65
C LYS A 48 17.63 -3.73 -20.04
N ALA A 49 17.98 -4.94 -19.59
CA ALA A 49 17.20 -6.15 -19.85
C ALA A 49 15.79 -6.05 -19.26
N TYR A 50 15.66 -5.49 -18.05
CA TYR A 50 14.35 -5.25 -17.44
C TYR A 50 13.52 -4.24 -18.24
N ILE A 51 14.11 -3.12 -18.65
CA ILE A 51 13.39 -2.09 -19.43
C ILE A 51 12.93 -2.66 -20.77
N GLN A 52 13.79 -3.43 -21.45
CA GLN A 52 13.42 -4.13 -22.67
C GLN A 52 12.24 -5.09 -22.46
N ALA A 53 12.28 -5.91 -21.41
CA ALA A 53 11.18 -6.82 -21.08
C ALA A 53 9.88 -6.05 -20.77
N TYR A 54 9.98 -4.94 -20.03
CA TYR A 54 8.82 -4.11 -19.73
C TYR A 54 8.20 -3.50 -21.00
N CYS A 55 9.02 -2.96 -21.90
CA CYS A 55 8.56 -2.43 -23.18
C CYS A 55 7.82 -3.48 -24.01
N GLN A 56 8.34 -4.72 -24.06
CA GLN A 56 7.68 -5.83 -24.76
C GLN A 56 6.30 -6.15 -24.17
N THR A 57 6.17 -6.13 -22.84
CA THR A 57 4.88 -6.40 -22.18
C THR A 57 3.87 -5.26 -22.33
N ALA A 58 4.36 -4.02 -22.47
CA ALA A 58 3.54 -2.82 -22.55
C ALA A 58 3.28 -2.33 -23.98
N ASP A 59 3.71 -3.09 -25.01
CA ASP A 59 3.67 -2.70 -26.43
C ASP A 59 4.30 -1.32 -26.71
N LEU A 60 5.42 -1.04 -26.05
CA LEU A 60 6.19 0.20 -26.18
C LEU A 60 7.44 -0.02 -27.06
N ARG A 61 7.78 0.99 -27.85
CA ARG A 61 9.05 1.02 -28.62
C ARG A 61 10.20 1.44 -27.71
N SER A 62 11.21 0.59 -27.57
CA SER A 62 12.36 0.81 -26.67
C SER A 62 13.24 2.01 -27.03
N GLU A 63 13.19 2.47 -28.28
CA GLU A 63 14.11 3.48 -28.84
C GLU A 63 14.01 4.85 -28.14
N ASN A 64 12.86 5.17 -27.54
CA ASN A 64 12.63 6.48 -26.91
C ASN A 64 12.73 6.46 -25.38
N GLU A 65 13.07 5.33 -24.74
CA GLU A 65 12.81 5.20 -23.29
C GLU A 65 13.78 5.92 -22.36
N PHE A 66 14.89 6.43 -22.89
CA PHE A 66 15.91 7.17 -22.13
C PHE A 66 16.12 8.60 -22.66
N SER A 67 15.15 9.17 -23.37
CA SER A 67 15.23 10.54 -23.90
C SER A 67 14.55 11.56 -22.98
N PRO A 68 14.74 12.87 -23.20
CA PRO A 68 13.96 13.91 -22.53
C PRO A 68 12.43 13.78 -22.77
N GLU A 69 12.04 13.13 -23.85
CA GLU A 69 10.65 12.80 -24.21
C GLU A 69 10.29 11.33 -23.90
N GLY A 70 11.16 10.61 -23.19
CA GLY A 70 10.99 9.18 -22.93
C GLY A 70 9.83 8.85 -22.02
N LYS A 71 9.21 7.69 -22.26
CA LYS A 71 8.02 7.25 -21.52
C LYS A 71 8.40 6.62 -20.18
N LEU A 72 9.49 5.86 -20.14
CA LEU A 72 9.95 5.18 -18.92
C LEU A 72 10.98 5.97 -18.11
N VAL A 73 11.91 6.65 -18.77
CA VAL A 73 12.91 7.50 -18.14
C VAL A 73 13.01 8.82 -18.87
N LYS A 74 12.85 9.92 -18.13
CA LYS A 74 12.89 11.29 -18.65
C LYS A 74 13.96 12.09 -17.93
N VAL A 75 14.85 12.71 -18.68
CA VAL A 75 15.89 13.61 -18.13
C VAL A 75 15.45 15.06 -18.30
N VAL A 76 15.33 15.80 -17.20
CA VAL A 76 15.02 17.23 -17.20
C VAL A 76 16.26 18.01 -16.75
N ASN A 77 16.80 18.81 -17.66
CA ASN A 77 17.97 19.66 -17.42
C ASN A 77 17.54 21.09 -17.05
N GLY A 78 17.94 21.56 -15.87
CA GLY A 78 17.63 22.91 -15.39
C GLY A 78 16.20 23.12 -14.88
N GLY A 79 15.96 24.29 -14.28
CA GLY A 79 14.68 24.64 -13.67
C GLY A 79 14.43 23.98 -12.30
N ARG A 80 13.23 24.21 -11.75
CA ARG A 80 12.84 23.74 -10.40
C ARG A 80 12.60 22.22 -10.31
N ASN A 81 12.34 21.57 -11.43
CA ASN A 81 12.00 20.14 -11.51
C ASN A 81 13.11 19.35 -12.22
N ASN A 82 14.36 19.78 -12.07
CA ASN A 82 15.50 19.11 -12.69
C ASN A 82 15.73 17.71 -12.10
N GLY A 83 16.32 16.84 -12.90
CA GLY A 83 16.67 15.48 -12.49
C GLY A 83 16.23 14.43 -13.49
N THR A 84 16.51 13.18 -13.15
CA THR A 84 16.03 12.01 -13.87
C THR A 84 14.72 11.55 -13.25
N TRP A 85 13.70 11.41 -14.07
CA TRP A 85 12.37 10.99 -13.70
C TRP A 85 12.10 9.60 -14.25
N MET A 86 11.54 8.71 -13.44
CA MET A 86 11.24 7.33 -13.81
C MET A 86 9.75 7.04 -13.67
N GLU A 87 9.19 6.32 -14.64
CA GLU A 87 7.85 5.74 -14.53
C GLU A 87 7.82 4.73 -13.38
N ARG A 88 6.64 4.57 -12.76
CA ARG A 88 6.38 3.70 -11.60
C ARG A 88 7.13 2.37 -11.60
N SER A 89 7.08 1.62 -12.70
CA SER A 89 7.69 0.30 -12.82
C SER A 89 9.22 0.38 -12.71
N VAL A 90 9.83 1.28 -13.47
CA VAL A 90 11.29 1.53 -13.43
C VAL A 90 11.71 2.12 -12.08
N ALA A 91 10.89 3.00 -11.49
CA ALA A 91 11.13 3.58 -10.18
C ALA A 91 11.13 2.53 -9.07
N LEU A 92 10.26 1.51 -9.13
CA LEU A 92 10.26 0.39 -8.18
C LEU A 92 11.52 -0.47 -8.31
N LYS A 93 11.96 -0.75 -9.54
CA LYS A 93 13.25 -1.44 -9.75
C LYS A 93 14.43 -0.60 -9.25
N PHE A 94 14.39 0.70 -9.49
CA PHE A 94 15.41 1.63 -8.99
C PHE A 94 15.45 1.64 -7.46
N ALA A 95 14.29 1.73 -6.81
CA ALA A 95 14.14 1.65 -5.36
C ALA A 95 14.77 0.37 -4.79
N ALA A 96 14.50 -0.78 -5.41
CA ALA A 96 15.10 -2.06 -5.01
C ALA A 96 16.64 -2.02 -5.09
N TRP A 97 17.19 -1.42 -6.15
CA TRP A 97 18.64 -1.30 -6.33
C TRP A 97 19.31 -0.33 -5.34
N LEU A 98 18.60 0.68 -4.83
CA LEU A 98 19.16 1.69 -3.92
C LEU A 98 19.66 1.06 -2.62
N SER A 99 18.90 0.15 -1.99
CA SER A 99 19.33 -0.56 -0.78
C SER A 99 18.48 -1.80 -0.54
N PRO A 100 19.08 -2.97 -0.19
CA PRO A 100 18.30 -4.17 0.15
C PRO A 100 17.30 -3.95 1.30
N LYS A 101 17.66 -3.12 2.29
CA LYS A 101 16.75 -2.78 3.39
C LYS A 101 15.55 -1.98 2.90
N PHE A 102 15.81 -1.05 1.99
CA PHE A 102 14.78 -0.21 1.40
C PHE A 102 13.88 -1.00 0.44
N GLU A 103 14.43 -1.93 -0.34
CA GLU A 103 13.68 -2.90 -1.15
C GLU A 103 12.65 -3.66 -0.32
N VAL A 104 13.10 -4.29 0.77
CA VAL A 104 12.21 -5.03 1.68
C VAL A 104 11.12 -4.13 2.25
N TRP A 105 11.44 -2.88 2.60
CA TRP A 105 10.47 -1.92 3.10
C TRP A 105 9.42 -1.55 2.02
N VAL A 106 9.84 -1.30 0.78
CA VAL A 106 8.93 -1.02 -0.34
C VAL A 106 7.98 -2.20 -0.57
N TYR A 107 8.49 -3.44 -0.59
CA TYR A 107 7.66 -4.63 -0.78
C TYR A 107 6.67 -4.82 0.37
N LYS A 108 7.09 -4.64 1.62
CA LYS A 108 6.18 -4.67 2.77
C LYS A 108 5.11 -3.59 2.69
N THR A 109 5.46 -2.39 2.23
CA THR A 109 4.50 -1.29 2.05
C THR A 109 3.46 -1.64 0.98
N ILE A 110 3.89 -2.27 -0.12
CA ILE A 110 2.98 -2.77 -1.16
C ILE A 110 2.07 -3.86 -0.58
N ASP A 111 2.61 -4.83 0.16
CA ASP A 111 1.83 -5.89 0.80
C ASP A 111 0.83 -5.33 1.82
N GLU A 112 1.20 -4.32 2.61
CA GLU A 112 0.30 -3.66 3.54
C GLU A 112 -0.82 -2.91 2.82
N ILE A 113 -0.54 -2.30 1.68
CA ILE A 113 -1.56 -1.63 0.85
C ILE A 113 -2.51 -2.67 0.24
N LEU A 114 -1.99 -3.80 -0.26
CA LEU A 114 -2.79 -4.83 -0.93
C LEU A 114 -3.59 -5.70 0.06
N PHE A 115 -3.00 -6.05 1.19
CA PHE A 115 -3.52 -7.06 2.11
C PHE A 115 -3.78 -6.55 3.52
N GLY A 116 -3.36 -5.34 3.87
CA GLY A 116 -3.44 -4.83 5.25
C GLY A 116 -4.85 -4.83 5.80
N GLU A 117 -5.84 -4.40 5.02
CA GLU A 117 -7.25 -4.45 5.46
C GLU A 117 -7.72 -5.90 5.66
N TYR A 118 -7.42 -6.78 4.70
CA TYR A 118 -7.79 -8.19 4.78
C TYR A 118 -7.20 -8.88 6.01
N ILE A 119 -5.91 -8.64 6.29
CA ILE A 119 -5.20 -9.18 7.45
C ILE A 119 -5.86 -8.68 8.74
N GLN A 120 -6.16 -7.39 8.84
CA GLN A 120 -6.83 -6.82 10.01
C GLN A 120 -8.26 -7.38 10.20
N VAL A 121 -9.04 -7.48 9.14
CA VAL A 121 -10.40 -8.04 9.19
C VAL A 121 -10.35 -9.51 9.63
N LYS A 122 -9.46 -10.31 9.04
CA LYS A 122 -9.27 -11.71 9.41
C LYS A 122 -8.88 -11.87 10.89
N ALA A 123 -7.97 -11.03 11.40
CA ALA A 123 -7.58 -11.04 12.80
C ALA A 123 -8.76 -10.72 13.73
N LYS A 124 -9.52 -9.65 13.44
CA LYS A 124 -10.71 -9.27 14.21
C LYS A 124 -11.80 -10.34 14.20
N LEU A 125 -12.00 -11.02 13.07
CA LEU A 125 -12.96 -12.13 12.97
C LEU A 125 -12.52 -13.33 13.82
N LYS A 126 -11.22 -13.66 13.81
CA LYS A 126 -10.65 -14.72 14.66
C LYS A 126 -10.83 -14.40 16.14
N GLU A 127 -10.55 -13.16 16.55
CA GLU A 127 -10.76 -12.70 17.92
C GLU A 127 -12.24 -12.76 18.33
N ALA A 128 -13.15 -12.37 17.45
CA ALA A 128 -14.59 -12.47 17.70
C ALA A 128 -15.04 -13.92 17.88
N ALA A 129 -14.55 -14.85 17.06
CA ALA A 129 -14.83 -16.27 17.22
C ALA A 129 -14.32 -16.78 18.59
N ASN A 130 -13.09 -16.43 18.95
CA ASN A 130 -12.52 -16.80 20.25
C ASN A 130 -13.31 -16.21 21.43
N ARG A 131 -13.74 -14.94 21.34
CA ARG A 131 -14.59 -14.32 22.37
C ARG A 131 -15.92 -15.04 22.53
N LYS A 132 -16.58 -15.40 21.42
CA LYS A 132 -17.84 -16.16 21.46
C LYS A 132 -17.67 -17.52 22.12
N LEU A 133 -16.61 -18.25 21.78
CA LEU A 133 -16.29 -19.53 22.42
C LEU A 133 -16.04 -19.38 23.93
N ARG A 134 -15.34 -18.32 24.36
CA ARG A 134 -15.11 -18.04 25.79
C ARG A 134 -16.39 -17.69 26.53
N ILE A 135 -17.26 -16.87 25.92
CA ILE A 135 -18.59 -16.52 26.46
C ILE A 135 -19.42 -17.78 26.67
N GLU A 136 -19.48 -18.68 25.67
CA GLU A 136 -20.22 -19.93 25.77
C GLU A 136 -19.66 -20.84 26.87
N LYS A 137 -18.33 -20.96 26.96
CA LYS A 137 -17.67 -21.72 28.01
C LYS A 137 -18.01 -21.17 29.41
N LEU A 138 -17.94 -19.85 29.61
CA LEU A 138 -18.27 -19.21 30.88
C LEU A 138 -19.75 -19.40 31.26
N LYS A 139 -20.67 -19.35 30.28
CA LYS A 139 -22.10 -19.63 30.52
C LYS A 139 -22.32 -21.05 31.05
N ASN A 140 -21.61 -22.02 30.48
CA ASN A 140 -21.68 -23.41 30.94
C ASN A 140 -21.09 -23.57 32.35
N GLU A 141 -19.92 -22.99 32.63
CA GLU A 141 -19.29 -23.03 33.96
C GLU A 141 -20.21 -22.42 35.05
N LEU A 142 -20.85 -21.29 34.75
CA LEU A 142 -21.78 -20.62 35.68
C LEU A 142 -23.07 -21.40 35.92
N SER A 143 -23.52 -22.21 34.96
CA SER A 143 -24.68 -23.09 35.17
C SER A 143 -24.44 -24.17 36.23
N THR A 144 -23.18 -24.47 36.53
CA THR A 144 -22.76 -25.55 37.45
C THR A 144 -22.28 -25.08 38.82
N ASP A 145 -21.99 -23.79 39.01
CA ASP A 145 -21.38 -23.23 40.23
C ASP A 145 -22.00 -21.87 40.60
N PRO A 146 -22.80 -21.78 41.69
CA PRO A 146 -23.49 -20.56 42.10
C PRO A 146 -22.59 -19.42 42.61
N ASN A 147 -21.32 -19.66 42.94
CA ASN A 147 -20.46 -18.68 43.62
C ASN A 147 -19.24 -18.28 42.77
N ALA A 148 -19.47 -17.45 41.75
CA ALA A 148 -18.46 -17.14 40.74
C ALA A 148 -18.46 -15.66 40.29
N ASP A 149 -18.44 -14.72 41.25
CA ASP A 149 -18.46 -13.27 41.00
C ASP A 149 -17.45 -12.80 39.93
N LYS A 150 -16.23 -13.34 39.94
CA LYS A 150 -15.20 -13.00 38.96
C LYS A 150 -15.55 -13.46 37.53
N ARG A 151 -16.16 -14.64 37.38
CA ARG A 151 -16.58 -15.17 36.07
C ARG A 151 -17.76 -14.39 35.51
N ILE A 152 -18.67 -13.95 36.38
CA ILE A 152 -19.81 -13.09 36.00
C ILE A 152 -19.29 -11.75 35.49
N GLN A 153 -18.32 -11.13 36.19
CA GLN A 153 -17.68 -9.90 35.74
C GLN A 153 -16.95 -10.08 34.39
N GLU A 154 -16.19 -11.17 34.22
CA GLU A 154 -15.52 -11.48 32.94
C GLU A 154 -16.54 -11.65 31.80
N LEU A 155 -17.62 -12.42 32.03
CA LEU A 155 -18.68 -12.63 31.06
C LEU A 155 -19.32 -11.30 30.63
N PHE A 156 -19.66 -10.44 31.59
CA PHE A 156 -20.26 -9.13 31.31
C PHE A 156 -19.32 -8.26 30.45
N GLN A 157 -18.03 -8.20 30.77
CA GLN A 157 -17.04 -7.46 29.98
C GLN A 157 -16.90 -8.00 28.56
N LEU A 158 -16.88 -9.32 28.39
CA LEU A 158 -16.79 -9.96 27.08
C LEU A 158 -18.05 -9.70 26.23
N GLU A 159 -19.24 -9.78 26.82
CA GLU A 159 -20.50 -9.50 26.12
C GLU A 159 -20.61 -8.02 25.70
N GLU A 160 -20.21 -7.08 26.57
CA GLU A 160 -20.13 -5.67 26.22
C GLU A 160 -19.18 -5.43 25.05
N THR A 161 -17.99 -6.05 25.10
CA THR A 161 -16.98 -5.90 24.07
C THR A 161 -17.49 -6.44 22.74
N GLU A 162 -18.13 -7.62 22.74
CA GLU A 162 -18.67 -8.21 21.52
C GLU A 162 -19.80 -7.36 20.92
N LYS A 163 -20.65 -6.75 21.76
CA LYS A 163 -21.69 -5.82 21.32
C LYS A 163 -21.09 -4.56 20.68
N LYS A 164 -20.08 -3.96 21.31
CA LYS A 164 -19.35 -2.79 20.79
C LYS A 164 -18.67 -3.11 19.44
N GLU A 165 -17.96 -4.23 19.37
CA GLU A 165 -17.25 -4.69 18.17
C GLU A 165 -18.21 -5.04 17.03
N THR A 166 -19.35 -5.67 17.33
CA THR A 166 -20.37 -5.99 16.32
C THR A 166 -20.95 -4.72 15.70
N LYS A 167 -21.29 -3.72 16.54
CA LYS A 167 -21.77 -2.43 16.06
C LYS A 167 -20.74 -1.73 15.17
N SER A 168 -19.46 -1.76 15.56
CA SER A 168 -18.35 -1.22 14.78
C SER A 168 -18.23 -1.91 13.41
N ARG A 169 -18.28 -3.25 13.37
CA ARG A 169 -18.25 -4.05 12.13
C ARG A 169 -19.37 -3.67 11.16
N PHE A 170 -20.62 -3.58 11.64
CA PHE A 170 -21.75 -3.17 10.79
C PHE A 170 -21.61 -1.74 10.26
N SER A 171 -21.09 -0.81 11.07
CA SER A 171 -20.82 0.56 10.63
C SER A 171 -19.76 0.60 9.51
N GLN A 172 -18.67 -0.16 9.66
CA GLN A 172 -17.61 -0.25 8.64
C GLN A 172 -18.12 -0.84 7.33
N LEU A 173 -18.93 -1.90 7.40
CA LEU A 173 -19.56 -2.49 6.21
C LEU A 173 -20.46 -1.48 5.48
N GLY A 174 -21.24 -0.70 6.24
CA GLY A 174 -22.07 0.36 5.67
C GLY A 174 -21.27 1.44 4.94
N LYS A 175 -20.10 1.84 5.49
CA LYS A 175 -19.18 2.77 4.82
C LYS A 175 -18.64 2.20 3.51
N ARG A 176 -18.16 0.95 3.53
CA ARG A 176 -17.64 0.26 2.32
C ARG A 176 -18.69 0.15 1.22
N ILE A 177 -19.93 -0.22 1.56
CA ILE A 177 -21.03 -0.28 0.59
C ILE A 177 -21.27 1.09 -0.05
N LYS A 178 -21.18 2.17 0.72
CA LYS A 178 -21.31 3.54 0.20
C LYS A 178 -20.16 3.89 -0.75
N GLU A 179 -18.93 3.55 -0.40
CA GLU A 179 -17.75 3.76 -1.24
C GLU A 179 -17.84 3.00 -2.57
N TYR A 180 -18.22 1.71 -2.54
CA TYR A 180 -18.42 0.94 -3.77
C TYR A 180 -19.51 1.54 -4.66
N LYS A 181 -20.64 1.99 -4.09
CA LYS A 181 -21.68 2.67 -4.86
C LYS A 181 -21.16 3.94 -5.53
N GLN A 182 -20.37 4.75 -4.83
CA GLN A 182 -19.77 5.97 -5.40
C GLN A 182 -18.76 5.66 -6.51
N MET A 183 -17.96 4.60 -6.35
CA MET A 183 -16.99 4.18 -7.37
C MET A 183 -17.68 3.69 -8.65
N ILE A 184 -18.77 2.92 -8.52
CA ILE A 184 -19.57 2.46 -9.67
C ILE A 184 -20.16 3.66 -10.43
N ILE A 185 -20.73 4.63 -9.71
CA ILE A 185 -21.30 5.84 -10.33
C ILE A 185 -20.23 6.60 -11.13
N LYS A 186 -19.05 6.83 -10.55
CA LYS A 186 -17.94 7.49 -11.27
C LYS A 186 -17.51 6.74 -12.53
N PHE A 187 -17.40 5.41 -12.43
CA PHE A 187 -17.02 4.58 -13.58
C PHE A 187 -18.09 4.59 -14.69
N GLU A 188 -19.37 4.71 -14.35
CA GLU A 188 -20.46 4.89 -15.31
C GLU A 188 -20.49 6.28 -15.94
N GLU A 189 -20.08 7.32 -15.20
CA GLU A 189 -19.95 8.69 -15.69
C GLU A 189 -18.75 8.85 -16.65
N GLU A 190 -17.61 8.21 -16.37
CA GLU A 190 -16.40 8.24 -17.22
C GLU A 190 -16.56 7.49 -18.56
N LYS A 191 -17.61 6.66 -18.69
CA LYS A 191 -17.94 5.94 -19.94
C LYS A 191 -18.92 6.69 -20.85
N LYS A 192 -19.43 7.85 -20.44
CA LYS A 192 -20.31 8.72 -21.25
C LYS A 192 -19.52 9.85 -21.90
#